data_AF-A0AAX6FHY7-F1
#
_entry.id   AF-A0AAX6FHY7-F1
#
_cell.length_a   1.000
_cell.length_b   1.000
_cell.length_c   1.000
_cell.angle_alpha   90.00
_cell.angle_beta   90.00
_cell.angle_gamma   90.00
#
_symmetry.space_group_name_H-M   'P 1'
#
loop_
_entity.id
_entity.type
_entity.pdbx_description
1 polymer ?
#
loop_
_entity_poly.entity_id
_entity_poly.type
_entity_poly.pdbx_seq_one_letter_code
_entity_poly.pdbx_strand_id
1 'polypeptide(L)'
;MEYFTCMIDTAAVHSKRIVPLFRLVSPVVSHLIYADDLLVLLQPSMRGMTALSDIMEKFGRLSGLQLNRKKSRVYFSSRCTLKEERAFALGVEKGELPVKYLGFPLTVNYAREQGCHSLVDFAQRRVEGWQAAGLSFGGRIELVRSVIAGITMFWLQSIQIPTATIQKVESICADFIWRGGMHAISWDQLCRPREGGSVGLRPLHAVRKATCVKMAWRFIKGGRYGRNGWRTDI
;
A
#
# COMPACT_ATOMS: atom_id res chain seq x y z
N MET A 1 2.71 -17.85 -13.39
CA MET A 1 1.64 -17.04 -12.77
C MET A 1 0.60 -16.53 -13.77
N GLU A 2 0.95 -16.19 -15.01
CA GLU A 2 -0.02 -15.76 -16.04
C GLU A 2 -1.19 -16.76 -16.24
N TYR A 3 -0.90 -18.06 -16.17
CA TYR A 3 -1.94 -19.10 -16.24
C TYR A 3 -2.94 -19.04 -15.07
N PHE A 4 -2.47 -18.75 -13.85
CA PHE A 4 -3.34 -18.54 -12.69
C PHE A 4 -4.22 -17.31 -12.85
N THR A 5 -3.65 -16.21 -13.35
CA THR A 5 -4.39 -14.98 -13.70
C THR A 5 -5.52 -15.30 -14.69
N CYS A 6 -5.23 -16.05 -15.76
CA CYS A 6 -6.24 -16.47 -16.73
C CYS A 6 -7.38 -17.30 -16.09
N MET A 7 -7.05 -18.21 -15.16
CA MET A 7 -8.06 -18.99 -14.43
C MET A 7 -8.97 -18.10 -13.57
N ILE A 8 -8.40 -17.15 -12.83
CA ILE A 8 -9.18 -16.21 -11.99
C ILE A 8 -10.03 -15.29 -12.87
N ASP A 9 -9.48 -14.77 -13.96
CA ASP A 9 -10.22 -13.86 -14.85
C ASP A 9 -11.34 -14.60 -15.59
N THR A 10 -11.14 -15.86 -15.97
CA THR A 10 -12.22 -16.71 -16.50
C THR A 10 -13.30 -16.96 -15.43
N ALA A 11 -12.88 -17.18 -14.18
CA ALA A 11 -13.79 -17.37 -13.06
C ALA A 11 -14.59 -16.10 -12.72
N ALA A 12 -13.97 -14.93 -12.86
CA ALA A 12 -14.55 -13.63 -12.52
C ALA A 12 -15.43 -13.05 -13.63
N VAL A 13 -14.92 -13.06 -14.88
CA VAL A 13 -15.56 -12.41 -16.03
C VAL A 13 -16.57 -13.33 -16.71
N HIS A 14 -16.19 -14.58 -16.98
CA HIS A 14 -16.98 -15.46 -17.84
C HIS A 14 -18.00 -16.30 -17.05
N SER A 15 -17.56 -16.96 -15.97
CA SER A 15 -18.44 -17.86 -15.21
C SER A 15 -19.14 -17.22 -14.01
N LYS A 16 -18.77 -15.98 -13.65
CA LYS A 16 -19.25 -15.23 -12.47
C LYS A 16 -19.21 -16.06 -11.18
N ARG A 17 -18.30 -17.03 -11.09
CA ARG A 17 -18.12 -17.89 -9.91
C ARG A 17 -17.39 -17.12 -8.81
N ILE A 18 -16.48 -16.23 -9.20
CA ILE A 18 -15.84 -15.27 -8.31
C ILE A 18 -16.43 -13.90 -8.62
N VAL A 19 -16.94 -13.21 -7.61
CA VAL A 19 -17.36 -11.81 -7.77
C VAL A 19 -16.25 -10.94 -7.17
N PRO A 20 -15.56 -10.09 -7.95
CA PRO A 20 -14.53 -9.19 -7.45
C PRO A 20 -15.06 -8.28 -6.34
N LEU A 21 -14.23 -8.00 -5.33
CA LEU A 21 -14.63 -7.23 -4.15
C LEU A 21 -15.18 -5.84 -4.51
N PHE A 22 -14.57 -5.18 -5.49
CA PHE A 22 -14.97 -3.86 -5.97
C PHE A 22 -15.60 -3.99 -7.35
N ARG A 23 -16.81 -3.44 -7.52
CA ARG A 23 -17.37 -3.15 -8.85
C ARG A 23 -16.79 -1.82 -9.34
N LEU A 24 -15.48 -1.77 -9.60
CA LEU A 24 -14.94 -0.69 -10.41
C LEU A 24 -15.44 -0.91 -11.84
N VAL A 25 -15.96 0.15 -12.46
CA VAL A 25 -16.56 0.11 -13.81
C VAL A 25 -15.54 -0.39 -14.85
N SER A 26 -14.25 -0.09 -14.63
CA SER A 26 -13.08 -0.65 -15.30
C SER A 26 -11.81 0.00 -14.72
N PRO A 27 -10.69 -0.71 -14.50
CA PRO A 27 -10.50 -2.15 -14.63
C PRO A 27 -11.06 -2.93 -13.43
N VAL A 28 -11.44 -4.19 -13.68
CA VAL A 28 -11.82 -5.13 -12.62
C VAL A 28 -10.54 -5.67 -11.96
N VAL A 29 -10.36 -5.39 -10.68
CA VAL A 29 -9.21 -5.91 -9.91
C VAL A 29 -9.66 -7.10 -9.08
N SER A 30 -9.21 -8.30 -9.47
CA SER A 30 -9.54 -9.58 -8.81
C SER A 30 -8.40 -10.11 -7.94
N HIS A 31 -7.15 -9.82 -8.28
CA HIS A 31 -5.97 -10.28 -7.55
C HIS A 31 -4.75 -9.38 -7.80
N LEU A 32 -3.78 -9.42 -6.88
CA LEU A 32 -2.45 -8.84 -6.99
C LEU A 32 -1.41 -9.94 -6.77
N ILE A 33 -0.37 -9.98 -7.60
CA ILE A 33 0.69 -10.98 -7.53
C ILE A 33 2.03 -10.25 -7.51
N TYR A 34 2.90 -10.64 -6.58
CA TYR A 34 4.30 -10.24 -6.56
C TYR A 34 5.14 -11.42 -6.08
N ALA A 35 6.03 -11.94 -6.92
CA ALA A 35 6.75 -13.19 -6.66
C ALA A 35 5.80 -14.31 -6.18
N ASP A 36 5.97 -14.79 -4.95
CA ASP A 36 5.13 -15.80 -4.28
C ASP A 36 3.96 -15.21 -3.47
N ASP A 37 3.92 -13.90 -3.26
CA ASP A 37 2.86 -13.21 -2.53
C ASP A 37 1.64 -12.94 -3.43
N LEU A 38 0.57 -13.68 -3.16
CA LEU A 38 -0.74 -13.55 -3.83
C LEU A 38 -1.78 -12.95 -2.89
N LEU A 39 -2.42 -11.85 -3.32
CA LEU A 39 -3.60 -11.28 -2.68
C LEU A 39 -4.81 -11.40 -3.61
N VAL A 40 -5.86 -12.10 -3.19
CA VAL A 40 -7.12 -12.24 -3.96
C VAL A 40 -8.21 -11.39 -3.33
N LEU A 41 -8.91 -10.61 -4.16
CA LEU A 41 -9.97 -9.68 -3.76
C LEU A 41 -11.33 -10.18 -4.30
N LEU A 42 -12.13 -10.79 -3.44
CA LEU A 42 -13.46 -11.29 -3.79
C LEU A 42 -14.53 -10.86 -2.77
N GLN A 43 -15.78 -10.82 -3.23
CA GLN A 43 -16.94 -10.68 -2.36
C GLN A 43 -17.10 -11.93 -1.49
N PRO A 44 -17.48 -11.77 -0.21
CA PRO A 44 -17.57 -12.88 0.73
C PRO A 44 -18.82 -13.72 0.45
N SER A 45 -18.70 -14.71 -0.44
CA SER A 45 -19.75 -15.67 -0.78
C SER A 45 -19.21 -17.09 -0.68
N MET A 46 -20.03 -18.04 -0.22
CA MET A 46 -19.62 -19.46 -0.16
C MET A 46 -19.21 -19.98 -1.53
N ARG A 47 -20.01 -19.67 -2.56
CA ARG A 47 -19.70 -20.01 -3.96
C ARG A 47 -18.33 -19.47 -4.40
N GLY A 48 -18.00 -18.23 -4.04
CA GLY A 48 -16.72 -17.61 -4.37
C GLY A 48 -15.55 -18.26 -3.64
N MET A 49 -15.71 -18.60 -2.35
CA MET A 49 -14.67 -19.28 -1.57
C MET A 49 -14.37 -20.68 -2.11
N THR A 50 -15.40 -21.48 -2.36
CA THR A 50 -15.25 -22.82 -2.95
C THR A 50 -14.65 -22.74 -4.36
N ALA A 51 -15.12 -21.81 -5.19
CA ALA A 51 -14.56 -21.63 -6.53
C ALA A 51 -13.08 -21.23 -6.49
N LEU A 52 -12.66 -20.41 -5.54
CA LEU A 52 -11.25 -20.07 -5.36
C LEU A 52 -10.44 -21.29 -4.91
N SER A 53 -10.95 -22.09 -3.98
CA SER A 53 -10.30 -23.36 -3.58
C SER A 53 -10.10 -24.29 -4.77
N ASP A 54 -11.15 -24.50 -5.58
CA ASP A 54 -11.08 -25.34 -6.79
C ASP A 54 -10.00 -24.86 -7.77
N ILE A 55 -9.89 -23.53 -7.95
CA ILE A 55 -8.88 -22.93 -8.83
C ILE A 55 -7.48 -23.13 -8.27
N MET A 56 -7.29 -22.93 -6.96
CA MET A 56 -5.99 -23.15 -6.31
C MET A 56 -5.55 -24.60 -6.45
N GLU A 57 -6.45 -25.56 -6.22
CA GLU A 57 -6.14 -26.99 -6.38
C GLU A 57 -5.89 -27.39 -7.83
N LYS A 58 -6.69 -26.88 -8.77
CA LYS A 58 -6.48 -27.12 -10.21
C LYS A 58 -5.14 -26.55 -10.67
N PHE A 59 -4.82 -25.32 -10.27
CA PHE A 59 -3.54 -24.70 -10.57
C PHE A 59 -2.39 -25.47 -9.94
N GLY A 60 -2.54 -25.92 -8.70
CA GLY A 60 -1.52 -26.70 -8.00
C GLY A 60 -1.23 -28.04 -8.68
N ARG A 61 -2.28 -28.76 -9.13
CA ARG A 61 -2.11 -30.00 -9.92
C ARG A 61 -1.35 -29.80 -11.23
N LEU A 62 -1.54 -28.66 -11.90
CA LEU A 62 -0.92 -28.37 -13.19
C LEU A 62 0.49 -27.80 -13.07
N SER A 63 0.77 -27.04 -12.00
CA SER A 63 2.06 -26.37 -11.79
C SER A 63 3.00 -27.11 -10.85
N GLY A 64 2.50 -28.08 -10.07
CA GLY A 64 3.22 -28.69 -8.95
C GLY A 64 3.30 -27.80 -7.71
N LEU A 65 2.74 -26.59 -7.72
CA LEU A 65 2.74 -25.67 -6.58
C LEU A 65 1.62 -26.00 -5.59
N GLN A 66 1.82 -25.65 -4.32
CA GLN A 66 0.82 -25.85 -3.28
C GLN A 66 0.60 -24.57 -2.47
N LEU A 67 -0.67 -24.33 -2.11
CA LEU A 67 -1.03 -23.24 -1.21
C LEU A 67 -0.47 -23.53 0.18
N ASN A 68 0.36 -22.63 0.70
CA ASN A 68 0.85 -22.73 2.06
C ASN A 68 -0.22 -22.31 3.07
N ARG A 69 -1.08 -23.25 3.48
CA ARG A 69 -2.21 -23.00 4.40
C ARG A 69 -1.80 -22.46 5.77
N LYS A 70 -0.54 -22.65 6.20
CA LYS A 70 -0.02 -22.07 7.46
C LYS A 70 0.26 -20.56 7.32
N LYS A 71 0.67 -20.11 6.13
CA LYS A 71 0.96 -18.71 5.83
C LYS A 71 -0.23 -17.96 5.23
N SER A 72 -1.11 -18.67 4.51
CA SER A 72 -2.28 -18.10 3.87
C SER A 72 -3.41 -17.87 4.86
N ARG A 73 -4.03 -16.70 4.78
CA ARG A 73 -5.13 -16.26 5.66
C ARG A 73 -6.21 -15.60 4.82
N VAL A 74 -7.45 -15.67 5.30
CA VAL A 74 -8.57 -14.90 4.75
C VAL A 74 -8.98 -13.78 5.70
N TYR A 75 -9.19 -12.59 5.15
CA TYR A 75 -9.57 -11.39 5.91
C TYR A 75 -10.95 -10.93 5.49
N PHE A 76 -11.80 -10.63 6.47
CA PHE A 76 -13.18 -10.26 6.23
C PHE A 76 -13.48 -8.85 6.71
N SER A 77 -14.37 -8.15 6.01
CA SER A 77 -14.94 -6.90 6.52
C SER A 77 -15.79 -7.17 7.77
N SER A 78 -16.01 -6.12 8.58
CA SER A 78 -16.86 -6.21 9.77
C SER A 78 -18.30 -6.66 9.46
N ARG A 79 -18.79 -6.38 8.25
CA ARG A 79 -20.15 -6.72 7.79
C ARG A 79 -20.33 -8.15 7.31
N CYS A 80 -19.25 -8.93 7.22
CA CYS A 80 -19.29 -10.31 6.76
C CYS A 80 -19.86 -11.22 7.86
N THR A 81 -20.96 -11.92 7.58
CA THR A 81 -21.48 -13.01 8.42
C THR A 81 -20.79 -14.35 8.08
N LEU A 82 -20.89 -15.36 8.94
CA LEU A 82 -20.39 -16.72 8.69
C LEU A 82 -18.90 -16.76 8.27
N LYS A 83 -18.03 -16.01 8.98
CA LYS A 83 -16.62 -15.84 8.62
C LYS A 83 -15.86 -17.16 8.71
N GLU A 84 -16.13 -17.94 9.75
CA GLU A 84 -15.49 -19.21 10.04
C GLU A 84 -15.83 -20.26 8.97
N GLU A 85 -17.10 -20.39 8.60
CA GLU A 85 -17.55 -21.29 7.53
C GLU A 85 -16.93 -20.92 6.18
N ARG A 86 -16.83 -19.63 5.87
CA ARG A 86 -16.22 -19.13 4.63
C ARG A 86 -14.71 -19.39 4.60
N ALA A 87 -14.03 -19.23 5.73
CA ALA A 87 -12.61 -19.57 5.86
C ALA A 87 -12.39 -21.07 5.68
N PHE A 88 -13.23 -21.89 6.29
CA PHE A 88 -13.22 -23.34 6.15
C PHE A 88 -13.43 -23.78 4.70
N ALA A 89 -14.38 -23.17 3.98
CA ALA A 89 -14.64 -23.48 2.56
C ALA A 89 -13.46 -23.17 1.62
N LEU A 90 -12.64 -22.18 1.97
CA LEU A 90 -11.38 -21.90 1.26
C LEU A 90 -10.22 -22.76 1.78
N GLY A 91 -10.38 -23.38 2.95
CA GLY A 91 -9.37 -24.24 3.56
C GLY A 91 -8.21 -23.48 4.21
N VAL A 92 -8.43 -22.25 4.62
CA VAL A 92 -7.45 -21.39 5.30
C VAL A 92 -8.02 -20.85 6.61
N GLU A 93 -7.16 -20.45 7.52
CA GLU A 93 -7.62 -19.82 8.77
C GLU A 93 -8.03 -18.36 8.54
N LYS A 94 -8.99 -17.91 9.34
CA LYS A 94 -9.34 -16.49 9.45
C LYS A 94 -8.12 -15.71 9.99
N GLY A 95 -7.84 -14.56 9.38
CA GLY A 95 -6.89 -13.58 9.88
C GLY A 95 -7.59 -12.32 10.38
N GLU A 96 -6.82 -11.46 11.05
CA GLU A 96 -7.28 -10.16 11.55
C GLU A 96 -6.52 -9.02 10.89
N LEU A 97 -7.23 -7.91 10.62
CA LEU A 97 -6.62 -6.68 10.12
C LEU A 97 -6.13 -5.83 11.29
N PRO A 98 -5.01 -5.09 11.14
CA PRO A 98 -4.24 -4.90 9.90
C PRO A 98 -3.25 -6.04 9.61
N VAL A 99 -3.03 -6.35 8.33
CA VAL A 99 -2.01 -7.31 7.84
C VAL A 99 -1.01 -6.61 6.93
N LYS A 100 0.25 -7.04 6.88
CA LYS A 100 1.22 -6.48 5.91
C LYS A 100 1.21 -7.27 4.60
N TYR A 101 1.19 -6.56 3.47
CA TYR A 101 1.42 -7.08 2.13
C TYR A 101 2.54 -6.25 1.48
N LEU A 102 3.65 -6.90 1.09
CA LEU A 102 4.84 -6.23 0.54
C LEU A 102 5.36 -5.08 1.42
N GLY A 103 5.32 -5.27 2.75
CA GLY A 103 5.71 -4.26 3.74
C GLY A 103 4.70 -3.12 3.93
N PHE A 104 3.70 -2.99 3.06
CA PHE A 104 2.61 -2.03 3.21
C PHE A 104 1.52 -2.62 4.13
N PRO A 105 1.09 -1.93 5.19
CA PRO A 105 -0.04 -2.42 5.96
C PRO A 105 -1.29 -2.40 5.08
N LEU A 106 -2.17 -3.36 5.26
CA LEU A 106 -3.51 -3.41 4.71
C LEU A 106 -4.44 -3.25 5.90
N THR A 107 -5.03 -2.06 6.02
CA THR A 107 -5.95 -1.70 7.09
C THR A 107 -7.28 -1.25 6.52
N VAL A 108 -8.26 -1.11 7.40
CA VAL A 108 -9.53 -0.48 7.06
C VAL A 108 -9.34 1.04 7.14
N ASN A 109 -9.65 1.74 6.05
CA ASN A 109 -9.87 3.19 6.00
C ASN A 109 -8.62 4.11 6.07
N TYR A 110 -7.79 4.07 5.02
CA TYR A 110 -6.70 5.05 4.81
C TYR A 110 -7.15 6.50 4.62
N ALA A 111 -8.44 6.73 4.34
CA ALA A 111 -8.97 8.09 4.21
C ALA A 111 -9.02 8.84 5.54
N ARG A 112 -8.85 8.12 6.67
CA ARG A 112 -8.74 8.72 8.01
C ARG A 112 -7.31 8.62 8.54
N GLU A 113 -6.97 9.55 9.43
CA GLU A 113 -5.65 9.59 10.06
C GLU A 113 -5.30 8.29 10.79
N GLN A 114 -6.28 7.63 11.42
CA GLN A 114 -6.07 6.36 12.12
C GLN A 114 -5.51 5.27 11.19
N GLY A 115 -5.95 5.26 9.93
CA GLY A 115 -5.46 4.30 8.93
C GLY A 115 -4.00 4.55 8.54
N CYS A 116 -3.49 5.76 8.74
CA CYS A 116 -2.12 6.14 8.41
C CYS A 116 -1.20 6.27 9.64
N HIS A 117 -1.64 5.84 10.83
CA HIS A 117 -0.87 5.94 12.07
C HIS A 117 0.51 5.27 11.96
N SER A 118 0.57 4.12 11.28
CA SER A 118 1.83 3.39 11.11
C SER A 118 2.89 4.16 10.33
N LEU A 119 2.52 5.11 9.45
CA LEU A 119 3.48 5.98 8.77
C LEU A 119 4.09 7.00 9.75
N VAL A 120 3.26 7.58 10.62
CA VAL A 120 3.70 8.54 11.64
C VAL A 120 4.61 7.83 12.66
N ASP A 121 4.17 6.69 13.19
CA ASP A 121 4.99 5.87 14.10
C ASP A 121 6.32 5.48 13.50
N PHE A 122 6.31 5.14 12.20
CA PHE A 122 7.52 4.79 11.49
C PHE A 122 8.48 5.98 11.43
N ALA A 123 7.99 7.17 11.03
CA ALA A 123 8.80 8.38 10.97
C ALA A 123 9.38 8.72 12.35
N GLN A 124 8.54 8.65 13.39
CA GLN A 124 8.92 8.89 14.78
C GLN A 124 10.04 7.93 15.23
N ARG A 125 9.85 6.61 15.08
CA ARG A 125 10.84 5.61 15.47
C ARG A 125 12.17 5.74 14.73
N ARG A 126 12.14 6.15 13.45
CA ARG A 126 13.37 6.40 12.68
C ARG A 126 14.14 7.58 13.26
N VAL A 127 13.45 8.68 13.53
CA VAL A 127 14.03 9.88 14.13
C VAL A 127 14.58 9.60 15.52
N GLU A 128 13.85 8.88 16.37
CA GLU A 128 14.29 8.48 17.71
C GLU A 128 15.50 7.54 17.68
N GLY A 129 15.56 6.65 16.68
CA GLY A 129 16.70 5.75 16.49
C GLY A 129 17.96 6.47 15.99
N TRP A 130 17.86 7.70 15.49
CA TRP A 130 19.01 8.48 15.06
C TRP A 130 19.57 9.31 16.22
N GLN A 131 20.87 9.18 16.47
CA GLN A 131 21.56 10.01 17.46
C GLN A 131 21.73 11.44 16.94
N ALA A 132 20.66 12.25 17.03
CA ALA A 132 20.60 13.61 16.51
C ALA A 132 21.74 14.50 17.03
N ALA A 133 22.21 14.26 18.27
CA ALA A 133 23.30 14.98 18.91
C ALA A 133 24.67 14.76 18.21
N GLY A 134 24.91 13.56 17.68
CA GLY A 134 26.14 13.22 16.96
C GLY A 134 26.14 13.62 15.48
N LEU A 135 25.02 14.10 14.95
CA LEU A 135 24.86 14.43 13.54
C LEU A 135 24.96 15.94 13.29
N SER A 136 25.69 16.33 12.24
CA SER A 136 25.67 17.70 11.75
C SER A 136 24.28 18.12 11.27
N PHE A 137 24.04 19.42 11.14
CA PHE A 137 22.79 19.94 10.55
C PHE A 137 22.54 19.35 9.15
N GLY A 138 23.58 19.33 8.30
CA GLY A 138 23.52 18.71 6.97
C GLY A 138 23.23 17.21 7.02
N GLY A 139 23.84 16.47 7.96
CA GLY A 139 23.59 15.04 8.13
C GLY A 139 22.14 14.73 8.50
N ARG A 140 21.53 15.53 9.38
CA ARG A 140 20.11 15.38 9.75
C ARG A 140 19.18 15.66 8.57
N ILE A 141 19.46 16.71 7.81
CA ILE A 141 18.74 17.01 6.56
C ILE A 141 18.85 15.85 5.57
N GLU A 142 20.03 15.27 5.40
CA GLU A 142 20.24 14.19 4.44
C GLU A 142 19.52 12.90 4.84
N LEU A 143 19.43 12.59 6.13
CA LEU A 143 18.62 11.47 6.62
C LEU A 143 17.12 11.68 6.37
N VAL A 144 16.62 12.89 6.59
CA VAL A 144 15.22 13.24 6.26
C VAL A 144 14.98 13.10 4.75
N ARG A 145 15.90 13.61 3.92
CA ARG A 145 15.80 13.56 2.46
C ARG A 145 15.88 12.14 1.87
N SER A 146 16.77 11.31 2.39
CA SER A 146 17.02 9.98 1.85
C SER A 146 16.06 8.93 2.42
N VAL A 147 15.82 8.94 3.73
CA VAL A 147 15.05 7.89 4.41
C VAL A 147 13.58 8.26 4.54
N ILE A 148 13.26 9.37 5.22
CA ILE A 148 11.85 9.71 5.49
C ILE A 148 11.12 10.00 4.18
N ALA A 149 11.68 10.88 3.34
CA ALA A 149 11.04 11.22 2.07
C ALA A 149 10.92 10.00 1.13
N GLY A 150 11.89 9.08 1.11
CA GLY A 150 11.79 7.84 0.33
C GLY A 150 10.61 6.96 0.78
N ILE A 151 10.43 6.82 2.09
CA ILE A 151 9.37 5.96 2.64
C ILE A 151 8.01 6.65 2.54
N THR A 152 7.93 7.95 2.80
CA THR A 152 6.70 8.71 2.54
C THR A 152 6.32 8.65 1.06
N MET A 153 7.28 8.68 0.13
CA MET A 153 7.03 8.51 -1.30
C MET A 153 6.39 7.15 -1.60
N PHE A 154 6.91 6.05 -1.03
CA PHE A 154 6.33 4.71 -1.17
C PHE A 154 4.86 4.66 -0.73
N TRP A 155 4.55 5.27 0.41
CA TRP A 155 3.17 5.36 0.90
C TRP A 155 2.28 6.22 0.01
N LEU A 156 2.76 7.40 -0.42
CA LEU A 156 2.04 8.35 -1.27
C LEU A 156 1.75 7.83 -2.68
N GLN A 157 2.54 6.87 -3.16
CA GLN A 157 2.30 6.17 -4.42
C GLN A 157 1.23 5.07 -4.29
N SER A 158 1.04 4.54 -3.08
CA SER A 158 0.16 3.40 -2.82
C SER A 158 -1.25 3.82 -2.40
N ILE A 159 -1.37 4.90 -1.62
CA ILE A 159 -2.64 5.39 -1.07
C ILE A 159 -2.74 6.91 -1.09
N GLN A 160 -3.97 7.40 -0.98
CA GLN A 160 -4.22 8.80 -0.67
C GLN A 160 -4.07 9.03 0.84
N ILE A 161 -3.13 9.89 1.24
CA ILE A 161 -2.83 10.18 2.64
C ILE A 161 -3.51 11.49 3.07
N PRO A 162 -4.17 11.55 4.24
CA PRO A 162 -4.75 12.78 4.77
C PRO A 162 -3.71 13.90 4.94
N THR A 163 -4.15 15.16 4.79
CA THR A 163 -3.23 16.33 4.91
C THR A 163 -2.58 16.38 6.28
N ALA A 164 -3.37 16.14 7.32
CA ALA A 164 -2.93 16.17 8.71
C ALA A 164 -1.83 15.13 8.99
N THR A 165 -1.92 13.93 8.40
CA THR A 165 -0.87 12.91 8.54
C THR A 165 0.45 13.39 7.93
N ILE A 166 0.42 14.00 6.74
CA ILE A 166 1.62 14.55 6.11
C ILE A 166 2.21 15.69 6.95
N GLN A 167 1.37 16.59 7.46
CA GLN A 167 1.82 17.68 8.33
C GLN A 167 2.47 17.16 9.61
N LYS A 168 1.94 16.08 10.21
CA LYS A 168 2.56 15.42 11.36
C LYS A 168 3.95 14.86 11.02
N VAL A 169 4.11 14.21 9.86
CA VAL A 169 5.42 13.72 9.41
C VAL A 169 6.40 14.86 9.16
N GLU A 170 5.96 15.96 8.53
CA GLU A 170 6.78 17.15 8.32
C GLU A 170 7.21 17.79 9.67
N SER A 171 6.31 17.84 10.65
CA SER A 171 6.62 18.32 12.02
C SER A 171 7.71 17.47 12.68
N ILE A 172 7.56 16.14 12.65
CA ILE A 172 8.56 15.20 13.20
C ILE A 172 9.94 15.41 12.53
N CYS A 173 9.96 15.63 11.21
CA CYS A 173 11.20 15.90 10.49
C CYS A 173 11.81 17.24 10.89
N ALA A 174 11.00 18.28 11.04
CA ALA A 174 11.44 19.61 11.45
C ALA A 174 12.06 19.55 12.87
N ASP A 175 11.37 18.92 13.81
CA ASP A 175 11.85 18.76 15.19
C ASP A 175 13.16 17.99 15.25
N PHE A 176 13.32 16.94 14.43
CA PHE A 176 14.60 16.23 14.31
C PHE A 176 15.73 17.13 13.79
N ILE A 177 15.49 17.87 12.71
CA ILE A 177 16.46 18.80 12.10
C ILE A 177 16.87 19.89 13.09
N TRP A 178 15.99 20.27 14.01
CA TRP A 178 16.26 21.28 15.04
C TRP A 178 16.58 20.73 16.43
N ARG A 179 16.71 19.39 16.58
CA ARG A 179 16.96 18.71 17.89
C ARG A 179 15.90 19.07 18.95
N GLY A 180 14.66 19.31 18.55
CA GLY A 180 13.58 19.75 19.45
C GLY A 180 13.77 21.16 20.02
N GLY A 181 14.75 21.92 19.52
CA GLY A 181 14.94 23.33 19.84
C GLY A 181 14.13 24.27 18.94
N MET A 182 14.37 25.57 19.06
CA MET A 182 13.69 26.58 18.24
C MET A 182 14.04 26.42 16.76
N HIS A 183 13.02 26.43 15.89
CA HIS A 183 13.19 26.34 14.44
C HIS A 183 13.65 27.70 13.90
N ALA A 184 14.94 27.84 13.57
CA ALA A 184 15.48 29.11 13.08
C ALA A 184 14.99 29.47 11.67
N ILE A 185 14.59 28.47 10.88
CA ILE A 185 14.08 28.61 9.51
C ILE A 185 12.80 27.77 9.43
N SER A 186 11.75 28.31 8.82
CA SER A 186 10.49 27.57 8.68
C SER A 186 10.64 26.35 7.77
N TRP A 187 9.80 25.34 7.95
CA TRP A 187 9.79 24.15 7.09
C TRP A 187 9.65 24.50 5.60
N ASP A 188 8.76 25.44 5.27
CA ASP A 188 8.58 25.90 3.89
C ASP A 188 9.83 26.58 3.32
N GLN A 189 10.55 27.34 4.15
CA GLN A 189 11.82 27.94 3.75
C GLN A 189 12.87 26.86 3.49
N LEU A 190 12.99 25.83 4.33
CA LEU A 190 13.89 24.67 4.10
C LEU A 190 13.56 23.91 2.81
N CYS A 191 12.30 23.97 2.37
CA CYS A 191 11.83 23.31 1.16
C CYS A 191 12.05 24.13 -0.13
N ARG A 192 12.47 25.40 -0.04
CA ARG A 192 12.76 26.22 -1.22
C ARG A 192 13.92 25.66 -2.05
N PRO A 193 13.96 25.92 -3.37
CA PRO A 193 15.05 25.48 -4.23
C PRO A 193 16.43 25.92 -3.73
N ARG A 194 17.45 25.09 -3.99
CA ARG A 194 18.84 25.39 -3.60
C ARG A 194 19.42 26.63 -4.28
N GLU A 195 18.93 26.94 -5.48
CA GLU A 195 19.31 28.14 -6.24
C GLU A 195 19.06 29.44 -5.46
N GLY A 196 18.08 29.44 -4.56
CA GLY A 196 17.80 30.57 -3.67
C GLY A 196 18.56 30.53 -2.34
N GLY A 197 19.61 29.72 -2.21
CA GLY A 197 20.39 29.56 -0.97
C GLY A 197 19.72 28.71 0.12
N SER A 198 18.62 28.03 -0.21
CA SER A 198 17.95 27.12 0.72
C SER A 198 18.48 25.68 0.64
N VAL A 199 18.02 24.83 1.54
CA VAL A 199 18.39 23.42 1.66
C VAL A 199 17.84 22.56 0.50
N GLY A 200 16.68 22.91 -0.06
CA GLY A 200 16.02 22.14 -1.12
C GLY A 200 15.49 20.79 -0.63
N LEU A 201 14.82 20.77 0.53
CA LEU A 201 13.98 19.62 0.89
C LEU A 201 12.74 19.57 0.00
N ARG A 202 12.26 18.39 -0.35
CA ARG A 202 11.01 18.26 -1.11
C ARG A 202 9.82 18.37 -0.14
N PRO A 203 8.91 19.35 -0.31
CA PRO A 203 7.75 19.46 0.56
C PRO A 203 6.83 18.26 0.37
N LEU A 204 6.57 17.50 1.44
CA LEU A 204 5.79 16.26 1.37
C LEU A 204 4.34 16.55 0.99
N HIS A 205 3.80 17.69 1.39
CA HIS A 205 2.47 18.12 0.98
C HIS A 205 2.36 18.36 -0.53
N ALA A 206 3.42 18.85 -1.19
CA ALA A 206 3.46 19.04 -2.64
C ALA A 206 3.61 17.70 -3.36
N VAL A 207 4.47 16.81 -2.85
CA VAL A 207 4.63 15.44 -3.36
C VAL A 207 3.30 14.70 -3.29
N ARG A 208 2.55 14.82 -2.19
CA ARG A 208 1.22 14.23 -2.06
C ARG A 208 0.26 14.73 -3.15
N LYS A 209 0.20 16.05 -3.38
CA LYS A 209 -0.66 16.59 -4.45
C LYS A 209 -0.27 16.01 -5.81
N ALA A 210 1.04 15.96 -6.10
CA ALA A 210 1.56 15.42 -7.34
C ALA A 210 1.23 13.92 -7.51
N THR A 211 1.37 13.10 -6.46
CA THR A 211 1.03 11.66 -6.55
C THR A 211 -0.46 11.43 -6.72
N CYS A 212 -1.32 12.23 -6.07
CA CYS A 212 -2.77 12.19 -6.31
C CYS A 212 -3.11 12.48 -7.78
N VAL A 213 -2.51 13.52 -8.37
CA VAL A 213 -2.71 13.86 -9.79
C VAL A 213 -2.18 12.75 -10.70
N LYS A 214 -0.99 12.21 -10.41
CA LYS A 214 -0.40 11.08 -11.15
C LYS A 214 -1.32 9.85 -11.11
N MET A 215 -1.89 9.54 -9.95
CA MET A 215 -2.81 8.41 -9.76
C MET A 215 -4.12 8.65 -10.51
N ALA A 216 -4.71 9.84 -10.41
CA ALA A 216 -5.91 10.22 -11.17
C ALA A 216 -5.68 10.12 -12.68
N TRP A 217 -4.55 10.62 -13.18
CA TRP A 217 -4.17 10.51 -14.59
C TRP A 217 -4.05 9.05 -15.04
N ARG A 218 -3.40 8.21 -14.23
CA ARG A 218 -3.30 6.76 -14.49
C ARG A 218 -4.67 6.09 -14.56
N PHE A 219 -5.62 6.46 -13.72
CA PHE A 219 -6.99 5.95 -13.82
C PHE A 219 -7.70 6.42 -15.10
N ILE A 220 -7.59 7.71 -15.44
CA ILE A 220 -8.22 8.28 -16.65
C ILE A 220 -7.64 7.65 -17.93
N LYS A 221 -6.32 7.44 -18.00
CA LYS A 221 -5.66 6.82 -19.16
C LYS A 221 -5.74 5.29 -19.16
N GLY A 222 -5.73 4.67 -17.99
CA GLY A 222 -5.71 3.22 -17.78
C GLY A 222 -6.94 2.49 -18.33
N GLY A 223 -8.05 3.19 -18.55
CA GLY A 223 -9.19 2.68 -19.30
C GLY A 223 -8.89 2.27 -20.75
N ARG A 224 -7.72 2.62 -21.31
CA ARG A 224 -7.28 2.24 -22.66
C ARG A 224 -6.13 1.22 -22.71
N TYR A 225 -5.52 0.87 -21.57
CA TYR A 225 -4.30 0.03 -21.51
C TYR A 225 -4.50 -1.30 -20.77
N GLY A 226 -5.75 -1.79 -20.69
CA GLY A 226 -6.15 -2.97 -19.93
C GLY A 226 -5.64 -4.34 -20.41
N ARG A 227 -4.52 -4.43 -21.15
CA ARG A 227 -3.85 -5.72 -21.41
C ARG A 227 -2.34 -5.71 -21.25
N ASN A 228 -1.63 -4.60 -21.49
CA ASN A 228 -0.17 -4.61 -21.55
C ASN A 228 0.53 -3.53 -20.70
N GLY A 229 -0.21 -2.69 -19.97
CA GLY A 229 0.33 -1.47 -19.35
C GLY A 229 1.09 -1.61 -18.02
N TRP A 230 1.17 -2.80 -17.43
CA TRP A 230 1.92 -3.04 -16.19
C TRP A 230 3.38 -3.45 -16.43
N ARG A 231 3.82 -3.55 -17.69
CA ARG A 231 5.09 -4.21 -18.06
C ARG A 231 6.26 -3.28 -18.39
N THR A 232 6.14 -1.98 -18.27
CA THR A 232 7.27 -1.06 -18.50
C THR A 232 7.24 0.03 -17.45
N ASP A 233 8.18 -0.06 -16.52
CA ASP A 233 8.85 1.04 -15.80
C ASP A 233 9.39 0.47 -14.46
N ILE A 234 10.32 -0.48 -14.57
CA ILE A 234 11.41 -0.67 -13.60
C ILE A 234 12.66 -0.17 -14.31
#